data_AF-A0A1U7DVG3-F1
#
_entry.id   AF-A0A1U7DVG3-F1
#
_cell.length_a   1.000
_cell.length_b   1.000
_cell.length_c   1.000
_cell.angle_alpha   90.00
_cell.angle_beta   90.00
_cell.angle_gamma   90.00
#
_symmetry.space_group_name_H-M   'P 1'
#
loop_
_entity.id
_entity.type
_entity.pdbx_description
1 polymer ?
#
loop_
_entity_poly.entity_id
_entity_poly.type
_entity_poly.pdbx_seq_one_letter_code
_entity_poly.pdbx_strand_id
1 'polypeptide(L)'
;MNKEILITNYNPNKLKEARELAGLTYEYFENDDAVDVEKLEMYENNDPITPIDIFLIAYLFVLYQEKAWEKGSEFKLSLTKDILKSHPKGLKYQEFIANHANYHGMPLKRKKDGTIKWVATIKTKDGKERVEFWEQKRQDLGIKANHVLDSGFRQKVAFANHPTKIHVCLFSGSELYIDYRYPSPNRIDLLNKGYDQDLKYYDLDVYEIANLLFDVDGCKRFCNIFKITKEFNNVNELLEILKADFVDVEYSPFVSPGVMSNSPDRYDGYHSYNNDVRAITDTGRYKDNLKRYTQDRRVYEMWSGGNWKMADRLYATFVKNGVSPDHIGPMSLGFAHRPKFQPMTANENSAKGNRMTYSDVQLLIDDENTGDEVITWHSKYIWDKLKNKVNNDTDALKLSGLMRKNLHHVLIVFSMINEKGHRAFLEQFLNPDYSYSDYEFIGFNPETGGYKDVIPKKLEGQNQKNNVERYFRIAFEKLVEYADKDNRKNKIWESEAITTKVNQVLDLLDAEKNDEALTMLHQIFQDLSDIAESNW
;
A
#
# COMPACT_ATOMS: atom_id res chain seq x y z
N MET A 1 17.67 -11.24 3.40
CA MET A 1 18.90 -11.63 2.68
C MET A 1 18.70 -11.33 1.21
N ASN A 2 19.10 -10.13 0.76
CA ASN A 2 19.02 -9.77 -0.65
C ASN A 2 20.37 -10.04 -1.31
N LYS A 3 20.37 -10.37 -2.59
CA LYS A 3 21.60 -10.36 -3.38
C LYS A 3 22.03 -8.92 -3.66
N GLU A 4 23.34 -8.71 -3.80
CA GLU A 4 23.88 -7.43 -4.24
C GLU A 4 23.44 -7.16 -5.69
N ILE A 5 22.94 -5.96 -5.97
CA ILE A 5 22.52 -5.56 -7.31
C ILE A 5 23.17 -4.22 -7.63
N LEU A 6 24.35 -4.29 -8.26
CA LEU A 6 25.11 -3.12 -8.66
C LEU A 6 24.48 -2.42 -9.87
N ILE A 7 24.22 -1.12 -9.75
CA ILE A 7 23.65 -0.29 -10.80
C ILE A 7 24.49 0.96 -11.05
N THR A 8 24.43 1.48 -12.28
CA THR A 8 25.04 2.76 -12.70
C THR A 8 24.02 3.77 -13.22
N ASN A 9 22.76 3.36 -13.37
CA ASN A 9 21.65 4.19 -13.82
C ASN A 9 21.01 4.98 -12.66
N TYR A 10 21.81 5.75 -11.94
CA TYR A 10 21.31 6.72 -10.95
C TYR A 10 21.86 8.13 -11.25
N ASN A 11 21.45 9.11 -10.44
CA ASN A 11 21.86 10.50 -10.56
C ASN A 11 22.71 10.89 -9.35
N PRO A 12 24.06 10.87 -9.47
CA PRO A 12 24.97 11.26 -8.39
C PRO A 12 24.66 12.63 -7.79
N ASN A 13 24.38 13.62 -8.65
CA ASN A 13 24.06 14.98 -8.21
C ASN A 13 22.77 15.04 -7.38
N LYS A 14 21.74 14.24 -7.73
CA LYS A 14 20.51 14.19 -6.94
C LYS A 14 20.67 13.39 -5.64
N LEU A 15 21.55 12.40 -5.63
CA LEU A 15 21.92 11.69 -4.39
C LEU A 15 22.66 12.63 -3.43
N LYS A 16 23.61 13.42 -3.95
CA LYS A 16 24.32 14.47 -3.21
C LYS A 16 23.38 15.56 -2.69
N GLU A 17 22.50 16.08 -3.55
CA GLU A 17 21.47 17.07 -3.16
C GLU A 17 20.61 16.54 -2.02
N ALA A 18 20.22 15.26 -2.04
CA ALA A 18 19.48 14.63 -0.94
C ALA A 18 20.27 14.65 0.38
N ARG A 19 21.57 14.31 0.35
CA ARG A 19 22.44 14.35 1.53
C ARG A 19 22.60 15.76 2.08
N GLU A 20 22.77 16.74 1.19
CA GLU A 20 22.93 18.15 1.55
C GLU A 20 21.64 18.73 2.15
N LEU A 21 20.47 18.36 1.62
CA LEU A 21 19.17 18.71 2.22
C LEU A 21 18.99 18.12 3.62
N ALA A 22 19.57 16.94 3.87
CA ALA A 22 19.63 16.34 5.19
C ALA A 22 20.66 17.03 6.12
N GLY A 23 21.49 17.92 5.57
CA GLY A 23 22.60 18.58 6.25
C GLY A 23 23.61 17.58 6.84
N LEU A 24 23.85 16.47 6.14
CA LEU A 24 24.82 15.45 6.55
C LEU A 24 26.14 15.68 5.81
N THR A 25 27.25 15.64 6.55
CA THR A 25 28.61 15.63 6.00
C THR A 25 29.09 14.19 5.83
N TYR A 26 30.20 13.99 5.13
CA TYR A 26 30.84 12.66 5.04
C TYR A 26 31.28 12.14 6.41
N GLU A 27 31.71 13.04 7.31
CA GLU A 27 32.10 12.73 8.70
C GLU A 27 30.99 12.03 9.49
N TYR A 28 29.71 12.29 9.17
CA TYR A 28 28.58 11.62 9.82
C TYR A 28 28.65 10.09 9.67
N PHE A 29 29.24 9.61 8.58
CA PHE A 29 29.30 8.20 8.21
C PHE A 29 30.55 7.48 8.70
N GLU A 30 31.50 8.16 9.34
CA GLU A 30 32.77 7.54 9.79
C GLU A 30 32.58 6.39 10.78
N ASN A 31 31.45 6.37 11.49
CA ASN A 31 31.09 5.33 12.45
C ASN A 31 29.89 4.47 11.99
N ASP A 32 29.47 4.57 10.73
CA ASP A 32 28.36 3.79 10.18
C ASP A 32 28.90 2.54 9.48
N ASP A 33 28.73 1.38 10.11
CA ASP A 33 29.18 0.09 9.57
C ASP A 33 28.55 -0.26 8.20
N ALA A 34 27.44 0.39 7.82
CA ALA A 34 26.76 0.16 6.55
C ALA A 34 27.26 1.06 5.41
N VAL A 35 28.06 2.10 5.70
CA VAL A 35 28.49 3.10 4.71
C VAL A 35 30.00 3.28 4.73
N ASP A 36 30.63 2.92 3.61
CA ASP A 36 32.03 3.22 3.36
C ASP A 36 32.15 4.68 2.88
N VAL A 37 32.74 5.54 3.71
CA VAL A 37 32.83 7.00 3.47
C VAL A 37 33.61 7.32 2.21
N GLU A 38 34.70 6.60 1.94
CA GLU A 38 35.51 6.80 0.73
C GLU A 38 34.67 6.46 -0.52
N LYS A 39 33.87 5.40 -0.45
CA LYS A 39 32.95 5.05 -1.54
C LYS A 39 31.77 6.02 -1.66
N LEU A 40 31.27 6.58 -0.57
CA LEU A 40 30.16 7.53 -0.60
C LEU A 40 30.52 8.78 -1.41
N GLU A 41 31.72 9.33 -1.22
CA GLU A 41 32.21 10.45 -2.01
C GLU A 41 32.29 10.08 -3.50
N MET A 42 32.79 8.88 -3.81
CA MET A 42 32.85 8.35 -5.18
C MET A 42 31.46 8.23 -5.82
N TYR A 43 30.46 7.75 -5.08
CA TYR A 43 29.09 7.58 -5.57
C TYR A 43 28.42 8.90 -5.95
N GLU A 44 28.81 10.00 -5.32
CA GLU A 44 28.20 11.32 -5.52
C GLU A 44 28.93 12.19 -6.54
N ASN A 45 30.23 11.95 -6.77
CA ASN A 45 31.06 12.87 -7.54
C ASN A 45 31.75 12.25 -8.77
N ASN A 46 31.84 10.91 -8.90
CA ASN A 46 32.60 10.31 -9.99
C ASN A 46 31.90 10.37 -11.36
N ASP A 47 32.70 10.61 -12.40
CA ASP A 47 32.37 10.44 -13.81
C ASP A 47 33.52 9.66 -14.50
N PRO A 48 33.32 8.41 -14.98
CA PRO A 48 32.05 7.71 -15.08
C PRO A 48 31.46 7.31 -13.73
N ILE A 49 30.13 7.20 -13.69
CA ILE A 49 29.34 6.86 -12.51
C ILE A 49 29.85 5.54 -11.90
N THR A 50 30.16 5.58 -10.60
CA THR A 50 30.62 4.39 -9.86
C THR A 50 29.44 3.44 -9.59
N PRO A 51 29.57 2.13 -9.86
CA PRO A 51 28.52 1.18 -9.54
C PRO A 51 28.23 1.13 -8.04
N ILE A 52 26.95 1.12 -7.67
CA ILE A 52 26.48 1.08 -6.29
C ILE A 52 25.35 0.06 -6.17
N ASP A 53 25.29 -0.65 -5.04
CA ASP A 53 24.17 -1.54 -4.75
C ASP A 53 22.87 -0.73 -4.63
N ILE A 54 21.84 -1.13 -5.36
CA ILE A 54 20.53 -0.46 -5.34
C ILE A 54 19.92 -0.41 -3.93
N PHE A 55 20.21 -1.39 -3.08
CA PHE A 55 19.77 -1.39 -1.68
C PHE A 55 20.50 -0.34 -0.84
N LEU A 56 21.78 -0.09 -1.11
CA LEU A 56 22.53 0.98 -0.47
C LEU A 56 22.00 2.36 -0.88
N ILE A 57 21.68 2.58 -2.17
CA ILE A 57 21.02 3.83 -2.61
C ILE A 57 19.71 4.04 -1.84
N ALA A 58 18.89 3.00 -1.76
CA ALA A 58 17.60 3.11 -1.08
C ALA A 58 17.75 3.40 0.42
N TYR A 59 18.73 2.76 1.07
CA TYR A 59 19.09 3.03 2.46
C TYR A 59 19.50 4.50 2.65
N LEU A 60 20.46 4.99 1.84
CA LEU A 60 20.92 6.38 1.89
C LEU A 60 19.76 7.36 1.67
N PHE A 61 18.89 7.10 0.68
CA PHE A 61 17.74 7.96 0.43
C PHE A 61 16.78 8.06 1.62
N VAL A 62 16.46 6.94 2.27
CA VAL A 62 15.58 6.92 3.44
C VAL A 62 16.25 7.66 4.60
N LEU A 63 17.53 7.40 4.87
CA LEU A 63 18.28 8.10 5.90
C LEU A 63 18.30 9.62 5.67
N TYR A 64 18.57 10.06 4.43
CA TYR A 64 18.59 11.47 4.08
C TYR A 64 17.22 12.11 4.24
N GLN A 65 16.16 11.42 3.81
CA GLN A 65 14.79 11.88 3.98
C GLN A 65 14.43 12.05 5.46
N GLU A 66 14.74 11.05 6.30
CA GLU A 66 14.46 11.11 7.74
C GLU A 66 15.22 12.26 8.41
N LYS A 67 16.51 12.43 8.09
CA LYS A 67 17.35 13.48 8.68
C LYS A 67 16.96 14.88 8.21
N ALA A 68 16.53 15.03 6.97
CA ALA A 68 15.97 16.30 6.49
C ALA A 68 14.69 16.66 7.26
N TRP A 69 13.78 15.69 7.46
CA TRP A 69 12.55 15.91 8.23
C TRP A 69 12.80 16.22 9.70
N GLU A 70 13.76 15.56 10.36
CA GLU A 70 14.16 15.88 11.74
C GLU A 70 14.62 17.33 11.90
N LYS A 71 15.21 17.91 10.85
CA LYS A 71 15.67 19.31 10.82
C LYS A 71 14.57 20.31 10.40
N GLY A 72 13.37 19.83 10.08
CA GLY A 72 12.32 20.66 9.51
C GLY A 72 12.60 21.12 8.07
N SER A 73 13.53 20.48 7.37
CA SER A 73 13.83 20.76 5.98
C SER A 73 12.81 20.09 5.05
N GLU A 74 12.42 20.80 4.01
CA GLU A 74 11.53 20.26 2.98
C GLU A 74 12.28 19.25 2.10
N PHE A 75 11.84 17.98 2.11
CA PHE A 75 12.44 16.91 1.32
C PHE A 75 11.51 16.45 0.19
N LYS A 76 11.64 17.09 -0.99
CA LYS A 76 10.78 16.88 -2.17
C LYS A 76 11.33 15.90 -3.21
N LEU A 77 12.41 15.19 -2.91
CA LEU A 77 13.02 14.24 -3.83
C LEU A 77 12.30 12.89 -3.82
N SER A 78 12.32 12.20 -4.96
CA SER A 78 11.78 10.87 -5.16
C SER A 78 12.86 9.90 -5.62
N LEU A 79 13.03 8.80 -4.89
CA LEU A 79 13.99 7.76 -5.25
C LEU A 79 13.82 7.27 -6.70
N THR A 80 12.59 7.04 -7.16
CA THR A 80 12.32 6.44 -8.49
C THR A 80 12.13 7.44 -9.62
N LYS A 81 12.09 8.76 -9.32
CA LYS A 81 11.95 9.81 -10.36
C LYS A 81 13.19 10.69 -10.48
N ASP A 82 13.85 11.00 -9.36
CA ASP A 82 14.95 11.96 -9.31
C ASP A 82 16.31 11.28 -9.21
N ILE A 83 16.41 10.21 -8.41
CA ILE A 83 17.68 9.51 -8.15
C ILE A 83 17.88 8.34 -9.11
N LEU A 84 17.00 7.33 -9.08
CA LEU A 84 17.07 6.20 -9.98
C LEU A 84 16.55 6.59 -11.37
N LYS A 85 17.30 6.20 -12.40
CA LYS A 85 16.90 6.29 -13.81
C LYS A 85 16.53 4.92 -14.33
N SER A 86 15.82 4.85 -15.45
CA SER A 86 15.53 3.58 -16.11
C SER A 86 16.84 2.89 -16.55
N HIS A 87 17.01 1.63 -16.19
CA HIS A 87 18.13 0.79 -16.60
C HIS A 87 18.05 0.52 -18.12
N PRO A 88 19.17 0.58 -18.87
CA PRO A 88 19.17 0.34 -20.32
C PRO A 88 18.55 -0.99 -20.74
N LYS A 89 18.81 -2.08 -19.98
CA LYS A 89 18.15 -3.39 -20.20
C LYS A 89 16.63 -3.31 -20.06
N GLY A 90 16.12 -2.59 -19.06
CA GLY A 90 14.68 -2.40 -18.87
C GLY A 90 14.05 -1.62 -20.02
N LEU A 91 14.71 -0.58 -20.52
CA LEU A 91 14.24 0.16 -21.70
C LEU A 91 14.25 -0.70 -22.98
N LYS A 92 15.31 -1.49 -23.18
CA LYS A 92 15.38 -2.46 -24.30
C LYS A 92 14.28 -3.50 -24.22
N TYR A 93 13.98 -4.01 -23.03
CA TYR A 93 12.88 -4.93 -22.79
C TYR A 93 11.52 -4.30 -23.14
N GLN A 94 11.28 -3.05 -22.74
CA GLN A 94 10.04 -2.35 -23.08
C GLN A 94 9.85 -2.20 -24.59
N GLU A 95 10.91 -1.83 -25.32
CA GLU A 95 10.87 -1.75 -26.77
C GLU A 95 10.69 -3.14 -27.41
N PHE A 96 11.35 -4.17 -26.89
CA PHE A 96 11.19 -5.55 -27.37
C PHE A 96 9.72 -6.01 -27.26
N ILE A 97 9.10 -5.83 -26.10
CA ILE A 97 7.70 -6.19 -25.87
C ILE A 97 6.77 -5.40 -26.78
N ALA A 98 6.96 -4.08 -26.88
CA ALA A 98 6.11 -3.21 -27.70
C ALA A 98 6.15 -3.54 -29.20
N ASN A 99 7.26 -4.09 -29.68
CA ASN A 99 7.42 -4.50 -31.08
C ASN A 99 7.14 -5.99 -31.32
N HIS A 100 6.84 -6.76 -30.27
CA HIS A 100 6.58 -8.19 -30.40
C HIS A 100 5.18 -8.46 -30.95
N ALA A 101 5.04 -9.47 -31.83
CA ALA A 101 3.77 -9.82 -32.48
C ALA A 101 2.62 -10.09 -31.49
N ASN A 102 2.93 -10.66 -30.32
CA ASN A 102 1.97 -10.90 -29.23
C ASN A 102 1.25 -9.64 -28.71
N TYR A 103 1.79 -8.44 -28.95
CA TYR A 103 1.21 -7.16 -28.51
C TYR A 103 0.72 -6.30 -29.69
N HIS A 104 0.69 -6.86 -30.90
CA HIS A 104 0.22 -6.16 -32.09
C HIS A 104 -1.23 -5.67 -31.90
N GLY A 105 -1.47 -4.39 -32.19
CA GLY A 105 -2.77 -3.73 -32.03
C GLY A 105 -3.06 -3.18 -30.62
N MET A 106 -2.18 -3.42 -29.64
CA MET A 106 -2.36 -2.86 -28.30
C MET A 106 -1.99 -1.35 -28.27
N PRO A 107 -2.85 -0.47 -27.69
CA PRO A 107 -2.59 0.97 -27.63
C PRO A 107 -1.28 1.33 -26.93
N LEU A 108 -0.41 2.00 -27.67
CA LEU A 108 0.93 2.43 -27.25
C LEU A 108 1.10 3.92 -27.50
N LYS A 109 1.55 4.65 -26.47
CA LYS A 109 1.96 6.06 -26.59
C LYS A 109 3.41 6.21 -26.18
N ARG A 110 4.07 7.24 -26.69
CA ARG A 110 5.41 7.66 -26.27
C ARG A 110 5.34 8.95 -25.47
N LYS A 111 6.30 9.13 -24.55
CA LYS A 111 6.52 10.37 -23.80
C LYS A 111 7.31 11.36 -24.66
N LYS A 112 7.48 12.59 -24.15
CA LYS A 112 8.25 13.64 -24.83
C LYS A 112 9.71 13.26 -25.08
N ASP A 113 10.29 12.44 -24.20
CA ASP A 113 11.67 11.93 -24.31
C ASP A 113 11.81 10.73 -25.25
N GLY A 114 10.74 10.35 -25.96
CA GLY A 114 10.70 9.21 -26.88
C GLY A 114 10.47 7.85 -26.20
N THR A 115 10.56 7.76 -24.87
CA THR A 115 10.33 6.50 -24.14
C THR A 115 8.87 6.09 -24.16
N ILE A 116 8.61 4.79 -24.02
CA ILE A 116 7.24 4.25 -24.00
C ILE A 116 6.49 4.70 -22.74
N LYS A 117 5.23 5.10 -22.92
CA LYS A 117 4.27 5.26 -21.82
C LYS A 117 3.76 3.88 -21.38
N TRP A 118 4.52 3.25 -20.50
CA TRP A 118 4.26 1.87 -20.05
C TRP A 118 2.94 1.69 -19.30
N VAL A 119 2.55 2.69 -18.50
CA VAL A 119 1.38 2.63 -17.61
C VAL A 119 0.19 3.44 -18.17
N ALA A 120 -0.98 2.82 -18.21
CA ALA A 120 -2.26 3.46 -18.51
C ALA A 120 -3.34 2.88 -17.60
N THR A 121 -3.80 3.65 -16.61
CA THR A 121 -4.81 3.18 -15.64
C THR A 121 -6.12 2.85 -16.35
N ILE A 122 -6.80 1.78 -15.92
CA ILE A 122 -8.07 1.29 -16.49
C ILE A 122 -9.17 2.35 -16.69
N LYS A 123 -9.16 3.45 -15.92
CA LYS A 123 -10.14 4.54 -16.03
C LYS A 123 -9.93 5.45 -17.25
N THR A 124 -8.72 5.46 -17.80
CA THR A 124 -8.35 6.29 -18.96
C THR A 124 -8.82 5.66 -20.25
N LYS A 125 -8.97 6.47 -21.32
CA LYS A 125 -9.30 5.96 -22.67
C LYS A 125 -8.35 4.83 -23.09
N ASP A 126 -7.04 5.08 -23.02
CA ASP A 126 -6.00 4.10 -23.34
C ASP A 126 -6.12 2.83 -22.48
N GLY A 127 -6.45 2.97 -21.19
CA GLY A 127 -6.64 1.84 -20.29
C GLY A 127 -7.84 0.95 -20.67
N LYS A 128 -8.95 1.56 -21.12
CA LYS A 128 -10.12 0.82 -21.61
C LYS A 128 -9.83 0.05 -22.90
N GLU A 129 -9.15 0.69 -23.86
CA GLU A 129 -8.73 0.05 -25.10
C GLU A 129 -7.74 -1.11 -24.84
N ARG A 130 -6.87 -0.99 -23.81
CA ARG A 130 -6.03 -2.11 -23.35
C ARG A 130 -6.84 -3.25 -22.77
N VAL A 131 -7.94 -2.98 -22.06
CA VAL A 131 -8.82 -4.04 -21.54
C VAL A 131 -9.43 -4.84 -22.70
N GLU A 132 -9.90 -4.16 -23.74
CA GLU A 132 -10.44 -4.79 -24.95
C GLU A 132 -9.39 -5.68 -25.64
N PHE A 133 -8.16 -5.18 -25.77
CA PHE A 133 -7.04 -6.00 -26.26
C PHE A 133 -6.82 -7.26 -25.43
N TRP A 134 -6.77 -7.14 -24.10
CA TRP A 134 -6.58 -8.28 -23.21
C TRP A 134 -7.75 -9.27 -23.25
N GLU A 135 -8.98 -8.78 -23.42
CA GLU A 135 -10.15 -9.62 -23.61
C GLU A 135 -10.09 -10.41 -24.92
N GLN A 136 -9.65 -9.78 -26.02
CA GLN A 136 -9.44 -10.48 -27.28
C GLN A 136 -8.33 -11.54 -27.14
N LYS A 137 -7.20 -11.20 -26.51
CA LYS A 137 -6.12 -12.16 -26.25
C LYS A 137 -6.59 -13.34 -25.40
N ARG A 138 -7.45 -13.12 -24.39
CA ARG A 138 -8.05 -14.21 -23.61
C ARG A 138 -8.79 -15.21 -24.50
N GLN A 139 -9.60 -14.70 -25.43
CA GLN A 139 -10.37 -15.51 -26.37
C GLN A 139 -9.45 -16.28 -27.33
N ASP A 140 -8.46 -15.60 -27.91
CA ASP A 140 -7.49 -16.19 -28.85
C ASP A 140 -6.65 -17.30 -28.19
N LEU A 141 -6.35 -17.16 -26.89
CA LEU A 141 -5.60 -18.14 -26.10
C LEU A 141 -6.48 -19.27 -25.55
N GLY A 142 -7.79 -19.27 -25.81
CA GLY A 142 -8.72 -20.30 -25.33
C GLY A 142 -8.91 -20.33 -23.80
N ILE A 143 -8.60 -19.23 -23.10
CA ILE A 143 -8.70 -19.16 -21.64
C ILE A 143 -10.18 -18.94 -21.26
N LYS A 144 -10.80 -19.97 -20.69
CA LYS A 144 -12.22 -19.96 -20.31
C LYS A 144 -12.49 -19.05 -19.09
N ALA A 145 -13.12 -17.90 -19.32
CA ALA A 145 -13.62 -16.97 -18.31
C ALA A 145 -14.83 -16.21 -18.88
N ASN A 146 -15.61 -15.51 -18.06
CA ASN A 146 -16.68 -14.63 -18.56
C ASN A 146 -16.08 -13.34 -19.13
N HIS A 147 -15.06 -12.80 -18.47
CA HIS A 147 -14.35 -11.61 -18.91
C HIS A 147 -12.90 -11.61 -18.39
N VAL A 148 -11.98 -10.94 -19.09
CA VAL A 148 -10.56 -10.89 -18.69
C VAL A 148 -10.35 -10.25 -17.33
N LEU A 149 -11.26 -9.35 -16.90
CA LEU A 149 -11.20 -8.67 -15.60
C LEU A 149 -11.65 -9.55 -14.43
N ASP A 150 -12.18 -10.75 -14.70
CA ASP A 150 -12.52 -11.72 -13.66
C ASP A 150 -11.26 -12.09 -12.85
N SER A 151 -11.46 -12.46 -11.58
CA SER A 151 -10.36 -12.73 -10.65
C SER A 151 -9.42 -13.83 -11.17
N GLY A 152 -8.11 -13.58 -11.11
CA GLY A 152 -7.06 -14.49 -11.56
C GLY A 152 -6.86 -14.59 -13.08
N PHE A 153 -7.83 -14.17 -13.91
CA PHE A 153 -7.72 -14.36 -15.36
C PHE A 153 -6.77 -13.37 -16.03
N ARG A 154 -6.71 -12.12 -15.57
CA ARG A 154 -5.74 -11.11 -16.07
C ARG A 154 -4.30 -11.62 -16.05
N GLN A 155 -3.92 -12.25 -14.94
CA GLN A 155 -2.59 -12.80 -14.76
C GLN A 155 -2.34 -13.99 -15.69
N LYS A 156 -3.31 -14.90 -15.83
CA LYS A 156 -3.21 -16.05 -16.74
C LYS A 156 -3.04 -15.62 -18.20
N VAL A 157 -3.81 -14.62 -18.63
CA VAL A 157 -3.72 -14.07 -20.00
C VAL A 157 -2.38 -13.37 -20.20
N ALA A 158 -1.94 -12.52 -19.25
CA ALA A 158 -0.63 -11.86 -19.33
C ALA A 158 0.51 -12.89 -19.38
N PHE A 159 0.45 -13.92 -18.53
CA PHE A 159 1.41 -15.02 -18.51
C PHE A 159 1.47 -15.71 -19.87
N ALA A 160 0.32 -16.17 -20.38
CA ALA A 160 0.23 -16.89 -21.65
C ALA A 160 0.66 -16.02 -22.84
N ASN A 161 0.33 -14.72 -22.85
CA ASN A 161 0.70 -13.79 -23.91
C ASN A 161 2.18 -13.37 -23.89
N HIS A 162 2.85 -13.42 -22.73
CA HIS A 162 4.23 -12.95 -22.61
C HIS A 162 5.19 -13.82 -23.45
N PRO A 163 6.05 -13.24 -24.30
CA PRO A 163 6.81 -13.99 -25.31
C PRO A 163 7.87 -14.93 -24.73
N THR A 164 8.60 -14.49 -23.69
CA THR A 164 9.77 -15.23 -23.15
C THR A 164 9.53 -15.83 -21.76
N LYS A 165 8.37 -15.53 -21.15
CA LYS A 165 8.10 -15.73 -19.72
C LYS A 165 9.13 -15.12 -18.74
N ILE A 166 9.96 -14.18 -19.20
CA ILE A 166 11.00 -13.51 -18.41
C ILE A 166 10.76 -12.00 -18.46
N HIS A 167 10.66 -11.37 -17.30
CA HIS A 167 10.52 -9.92 -17.17
C HIS A 167 11.84 -9.26 -16.77
N VAL A 168 12.12 -8.08 -17.33
CA VAL A 168 13.34 -7.31 -17.04
C VAL A 168 12.98 -6.07 -16.23
N CYS A 169 13.55 -5.95 -15.03
CA CYS A 169 13.29 -4.83 -14.14
C CYS A 169 13.73 -3.49 -14.76
N LEU A 170 12.86 -2.48 -14.67
CA LEU A 170 13.13 -1.13 -15.17
C LEU A 170 14.26 -0.43 -14.40
N PHE A 171 14.49 -0.76 -13.13
CA PHE A 171 15.46 -0.05 -12.29
C PHE A 171 16.76 -0.81 -12.07
N SER A 172 16.72 -2.14 -11.89
CA SER A 172 17.91 -2.97 -11.72
C SER A 172 18.40 -3.63 -13.01
N GLY A 173 17.54 -3.76 -14.03
CA GLY A 173 17.85 -4.56 -15.21
C GLY A 173 17.95 -6.06 -14.94
N SER A 174 17.57 -6.53 -13.75
CA SER A 174 17.51 -7.94 -13.39
C SER A 174 16.43 -8.65 -14.21
N GLU A 175 16.71 -9.89 -14.60
CA GLU A 175 15.79 -10.74 -15.35
C GLU A 175 15.24 -11.79 -14.39
N LEU A 176 13.92 -11.94 -14.31
CA LEU A 176 13.29 -12.99 -13.52
C LEU A 176 12.13 -13.62 -14.27
N TYR A 177 11.90 -14.90 -13.99
CA TYR A 177 10.74 -15.61 -14.50
C TYR A 177 9.43 -15.09 -13.89
N ILE A 178 8.38 -15.09 -14.71
CA ILE A 178 7.07 -14.54 -14.33
C ILE A 178 6.11 -15.60 -13.74
N ASP A 179 6.47 -16.89 -13.76
CA ASP A 179 5.74 -17.99 -13.10
C ASP A 179 6.23 -18.21 -11.66
N TYR A 180 5.49 -19.02 -10.90
CA TYR A 180 5.70 -19.25 -9.47
C TYR A 180 6.82 -20.24 -9.18
N ARG A 181 8.06 -19.91 -9.56
CA ARG A 181 9.21 -20.81 -9.35
C ARG A 181 10.20 -20.37 -8.28
N TYR A 182 10.09 -19.15 -7.75
CA TYR A 182 11.04 -18.69 -6.73
C TYR A 182 10.57 -19.07 -5.34
N PRO A 183 11.40 -19.72 -4.50
CA PRO A 183 11.01 -20.05 -3.14
C PRO A 183 10.58 -18.81 -2.35
N SER A 184 9.58 -18.96 -1.49
CA SER A 184 9.19 -17.89 -0.57
C SER A 184 10.32 -17.60 0.43
N PRO A 185 10.44 -16.36 0.96
CA PRO A 185 11.52 -15.99 1.88
C PRO A 185 11.68 -16.96 3.06
N ASN A 186 10.57 -17.40 3.65
CA ASN A 186 10.59 -18.37 4.74
C ASN A 186 11.19 -19.72 4.35
N ARG A 187 11.05 -20.15 3.08
CA ARG A 187 11.68 -21.40 2.60
C ARG A 187 13.18 -21.21 2.43
N ILE A 188 13.62 -20.08 1.88
CA ILE A 188 15.04 -19.74 1.77
C ILE A 188 15.69 -19.71 3.17
N ASP A 189 15.07 -19.05 4.14
CA ASP A 189 15.60 -18.96 5.51
C ASP A 189 15.75 -20.36 6.15
N LEU A 190 14.78 -21.25 5.93
CA LEU A 190 14.84 -22.64 6.39
C LEU A 190 15.90 -23.48 5.66
N LEU A 191 16.08 -23.25 4.35
CA LEU A 191 17.12 -23.91 3.56
C LEU A 191 18.51 -23.48 4.02
N ASN A 192 18.75 -22.18 4.18
CA ASN A 192 20.01 -21.63 4.67
C ASN A 192 20.35 -22.19 6.05
N LYS A 193 19.41 -22.16 6.99
CA LYS A 193 19.59 -22.78 8.31
C LYS A 193 19.81 -24.29 8.23
N GLY A 194 19.17 -24.94 7.26
CA GLY A 194 19.14 -26.37 7.12
C GLY A 194 20.41 -26.96 6.53
N TYR A 195 20.97 -26.30 5.53
CA TYR A 195 22.10 -26.74 4.72
C TYR A 195 23.37 -25.90 4.97
N ASP A 196 23.32 -24.94 5.88
CA ASP A 196 24.38 -23.95 6.12
C ASP A 196 24.80 -23.24 4.83
N GLN A 197 23.80 -22.76 4.10
CA GLN A 197 23.95 -22.05 2.82
C GLN A 197 23.65 -20.56 2.98
N ASP A 198 24.11 -19.77 2.01
CA ASP A 198 23.80 -18.34 1.90
C ASP A 198 22.98 -18.03 0.64
N LEU A 199 21.91 -18.78 0.41
CA LEU A 199 21.00 -18.55 -0.70
C LEU A 199 20.33 -17.18 -0.54
N LYS A 200 20.37 -16.39 -1.61
CA LYS A 200 19.74 -15.06 -1.65
C LYS A 200 18.35 -15.12 -2.29
N TYR A 201 17.48 -14.21 -1.89
CA TYR A 201 16.13 -14.14 -2.46
C TYR A 201 16.17 -13.84 -3.96
N TYR A 202 15.38 -14.59 -4.73
CA TYR A 202 15.27 -14.45 -6.19
C TYR A 202 16.60 -14.61 -6.94
N ASP A 203 17.56 -15.32 -6.36
CA ASP A 203 18.83 -15.62 -7.02
C ASP A 203 18.77 -16.95 -7.78
N LEU A 204 18.30 -17.99 -7.10
CA LEU A 204 18.02 -19.30 -7.70
C LEU A 204 16.52 -19.64 -7.56
N ASP A 205 15.97 -20.30 -8.57
CA ASP A 205 14.64 -20.87 -8.52
C ASP A 205 14.60 -22.25 -7.82
N VAL A 206 13.40 -22.80 -7.58
CA VAL A 206 13.24 -24.10 -6.91
C VAL A 206 13.93 -25.24 -7.65
N TYR A 207 14.05 -25.17 -8.97
CA TYR A 207 14.66 -26.21 -9.78
C TYR A 207 16.19 -26.15 -9.66
N GLU A 208 16.76 -24.95 -9.74
CA GLU A 208 18.19 -24.72 -9.55
C GLU A 208 18.63 -25.13 -8.15
N ILE A 209 17.86 -24.77 -7.12
CA ILE A 209 18.13 -25.16 -5.74
C ILE A 209 18.01 -26.67 -5.55
N ALA A 210 17.00 -27.31 -6.13
CA ALA A 210 16.86 -28.76 -6.06
C ALA A 210 18.04 -29.47 -6.72
N ASN A 211 18.51 -29.00 -7.88
CA ASN A 211 19.72 -29.55 -8.51
C ASN A 211 20.95 -29.38 -7.62
N LEU A 212 21.17 -28.18 -7.09
CA LEU A 212 22.30 -27.88 -6.19
C LEU A 212 22.33 -28.79 -4.96
N LEU A 213 21.17 -29.04 -4.35
CA LEU A 213 21.06 -29.77 -3.09
C LEU A 213 20.90 -31.29 -3.29
N PHE A 214 20.60 -31.74 -4.51
CA PHE A 214 20.49 -33.17 -4.81
C PHE A 214 21.82 -33.87 -4.58
N ASP A 215 22.93 -33.25 -4.99
CA ASP A 215 24.27 -33.80 -4.79
C ASP A 215 24.73 -33.79 -3.32
N VAL A 216 24.06 -33.02 -2.47
CA VAL A 216 24.41 -32.89 -1.04
C VAL A 216 23.79 -34.01 -0.21
N ASP A 217 22.47 -34.21 -0.31
CA ASP A 217 21.76 -35.20 0.49
C ASP A 217 20.62 -35.92 -0.24
N GLY A 218 20.60 -35.86 -1.57
CA GLY A 218 19.48 -36.35 -2.38
C GLY A 218 18.20 -35.53 -2.16
N CYS A 219 18.33 -34.25 -1.79
CA CYS A 219 17.24 -33.35 -1.45
C CYS A 219 16.38 -33.76 -0.23
N LYS A 220 16.86 -34.64 0.65
CA LYS A 220 16.05 -35.10 1.81
C LYS A 220 15.54 -33.93 2.66
N ARG A 221 16.43 -33.01 3.03
CA ARG A 221 16.05 -31.85 3.84
C ARG A 221 15.23 -30.83 3.04
N PHE A 222 15.55 -30.62 1.77
CA PHE A 222 14.74 -29.80 0.85
C PHE A 222 13.30 -30.31 0.79
N CYS A 223 13.09 -31.61 0.58
CA CYS A 223 11.77 -32.25 0.55
C CYS A 223 11.03 -32.07 1.88
N ASN A 224 11.70 -32.17 3.03
CA ASN A 224 11.07 -31.88 4.31
C ASN A 224 10.62 -30.42 4.43
N ILE A 225 11.44 -29.46 3.97
CA ILE A 225 11.13 -28.02 4.00
C ILE A 225 9.97 -27.67 3.07
N PHE A 226 9.90 -28.33 1.90
CA PHE A 226 8.83 -28.17 0.91
C PHE A 226 7.63 -29.10 1.15
N LYS A 227 7.71 -29.98 2.15
CA LYS A 227 6.69 -30.99 2.49
C LYS A 227 6.35 -31.93 1.32
N ILE A 228 7.36 -32.33 0.55
CA ILE A 228 7.21 -33.27 -0.56
C ILE A 228 7.20 -34.69 0.01
N THR A 229 6.12 -35.43 -0.23
CA THR A 229 5.95 -36.82 0.23
C THR A 229 5.95 -37.84 -0.91
N LYS A 230 5.91 -37.38 -2.17
CA LYS A 230 5.96 -38.24 -3.35
C LYS A 230 7.35 -38.83 -3.48
N GLU A 231 7.42 -40.12 -3.81
CA GLU A 231 8.69 -40.81 -4.09
C GLU A 231 9.24 -40.37 -5.46
N PHE A 232 10.57 -40.27 -5.53
CA PHE A 232 11.32 -39.98 -6.75
C PHE A 232 12.68 -40.69 -6.67
N ASN A 233 13.21 -41.11 -7.82
CA ASN A 233 14.47 -41.87 -7.91
C ASN A 233 15.66 -41.03 -8.36
N ASN A 234 15.40 -39.88 -8.99
CA ASN A 234 16.42 -38.98 -9.53
C ASN A 234 15.92 -37.53 -9.48
N VAL A 235 16.85 -36.60 -9.70
CA VAL A 235 16.53 -35.17 -9.63
C VAL A 235 15.46 -34.76 -10.64
N ASN A 236 15.44 -35.32 -11.85
CA ASN A 236 14.45 -34.96 -12.87
C ASN A 236 13.02 -35.29 -12.42
N GLU A 237 12.80 -36.44 -11.77
CA GLU A 237 11.51 -36.79 -11.18
C GLU A 237 11.10 -35.79 -10.08
N LEU A 238 12.05 -35.32 -9.26
CA LEU A 238 11.79 -34.26 -8.28
C LEU A 238 11.43 -32.92 -8.95
N LEU A 239 12.09 -32.55 -10.04
CA LEU A 239 11.76 -31.32 -10.77
C LEU A 239 10.34 -31.36 -11.36
N GLU A 240 9.91 -32.49 -11.89
CA GLU A 240 8.52 -32.67 -12.36
C GLU A 240 7.51 -32.58 -11.21
N ILE A 241 7.83 -33.13 -10.03
CA ILE A 241 7.02 -32.96 -8.82
C ILE A 241 6.91 -31.47 -8.45
N LEU A 242 8.04 -30.76 -8.40
CA LEU A 242 8.07 -29.32 -8.08
C LEU A 242 7.22 -28.50 -9.05
N LYS A 243 7.35 -28.81 -10.34
CA LYS A 243 6.57 -28.15 -11.37
C LYS A 243 5.07 -28.36 -11.18
N ALA A 244 4.64 -29.62 -11.06
CA ALA A 244 3.22 -29.95 -10.98
C ALA A 244 2.56 -29.52 -9.66
N ASP A 245 3.25 -29.69 -8.53
CA ASP A 245 2.65 -29.52 -7.19
C ASP A 245 2.86 -28.12 -6.61
N PHE A 246 3.78 -27.32 -7.17
CA PHE A 246 4.08 -25.98 -6.66
C PHE A 246 3.98 -24.90 -7.74
N VAL A 247 4.66 -25.07 -8.87
CA VAL A 247 4.78 -24.00 -9.88
C VAL A 247 3.50 -23.83 -10.69
N ASP A 248 3.02 -24.90 -11.33
CA ASP A 248 1.85 -24.87 -12.21
C ASP A 248 0.53 -24.58 -11.47
N VAL A 249 0.46 -24.99 -10.20
CA VAL A 249 -0.68 -24.71 -9.30
C VAL A 249 -0.52 -23.41 -8.50
N GLU A 250 0.57 -22.67 -8.72
CA GLU A 250 0.87 -21.40 -8.05
C GLU A 250 0.78 -21.48 -6.51
N TYR A 251 1.42 -22.47 -5.88
CA TYR A 251 1.31 -22.73 -4.43
C TYR A 251 2.06 -21.67 -3.59
N SER A 252 1.43 -20.51 -3.48
CA SER A 252 1.99 -19.27 -2.93
C SER A 252 2.61 -19.31 -1.52
N PRO A 253 2.26 -20.25 -0.60
CA PRO A 253 2.98 -20.34 0.68
C PRO A 253 4.44 -20.80 0.53
N PHE A 254 4.77 -21.48 -0.59
CA PHE A 254 6.08 -22.09 -0.83
C PHE A 254 6.84 -21.42 -1.96
N VAL A 255 6.14 -20.95 -3.00
CA VAL A 255 6.74 -20.38 -4.19
C VAL A 255 6.08 -19.06 -4.57
N SER A 256 6.78 -18.24 -5.34
CA SER A 256 6.35 -16.91 -5.77
C SER A 256 6.86 -16.59 -7.17
N PRO A 257 6.20 -15.68 -7.91
CA PRO A 257 6.73 -15.21 -9.17
C PRO A 257 7.87 -14.22 -8.96
N GLY A 258 8.72 -14.08 -9.96
CA GLY A 258 9.79 -13.07 -9.96
C GLY A 258 9.25 -11.65 -10.10
N VAL A 259 8.04 -11.48 -10.63
CA VAL A 259 7.37 -10.19 -10.79
C VAL A 259 5.87 -10.34 -10.57
N MET A 260 5.25 -9.34 -9.93
CA MET A 260 3.81 -9.32 -9.73
C MET A 260 3.08 -8.89 -10.99
N SER A 261 1.95 -9.54 -11.29
CA SER A 261 1.04 -9.06 -12.34
C SER A 261 0.40 -7.72 -11.97
N ASN A 262 0.26 -6.84 -12.96
CA ASN A 262 -0.43 -5.56 -12.88
C ASN A 262 -1.17 -5.24 -14.19
N SER A 263 -1.73 -6.27 -14.82
CA SER A 263 -2.62 -6.14 -15.97
C SER A 263 -3.98 -5.55 -15.51
N PRO A 264 -4.65 -4.70 -16.31
CA PRO A 264 -4.28 -4.22 -17.64
C PRO A 264 -3.44 -2.93 -17.62
N ASP A 265 -3.12 -2.41 -16.43
CA ASP A 265 -2.56 -1.07 -16.27
C ASP A 265 -1.16 -0.95 -16.89
N ARG A 266 -0.34 -2.00 -16.84
CA ARG A 266 0.98 -2.05 -17.49
C ARG A 266 0.92 -2.81 -18.80
N TYR A 267 1.72 -2.36 -19.77
CA TYR A 267 1.60 -2.79 -21.17
C TYR A 267 1.85 -4.30 -21.35
N ASP A 268 2.87 -4.86 -20.69
CA ASP A 268 3.16 -6.28 -20.66
C ASP A 268 2.28 -7.10 -19.69
N GLY A 269 1.55 -6.41 -18.81
CA GLY A 269 0.74 -7.00 -17.75
C GLY A 269 1.46 -7.22 -16.41
N TYR A 270 2.69 -6.68 -16.23
CA TYR A 270 3.52 -6.90 -15.04
C TYR A 270 4.06 -5.59 -14.46
N HIS A 271 4.32 -5.56 -13.15
CA HIS A 271 5.00 -4.44 -12.51
C HIS A 271 6.35 -4.15 -13.19
N SER A 272 6.67 -2.87 -13.44
CA SER A 272 7.96 -2.51 -14.08
C SER A 272 9.18 -2.77 -13.21
N TYR A 273 8.99 -3.27 -11.99
CA TYR A 273 10.05 -3.69 -11.09
C TYR A 273 9.79 -5.12 -10.64
N ASN A 274 10.87 -5.87 -10.52
CA ASN A 274 10.88 -7.24 -10.05
C ASN A 274 10.71 -7.31 -8.53
N ASN A 275 10.36 -8.49 -8.02
CA ASN A 275 10.18 -8.72 -6.58
C ASN A 275 11.48 -8.65 -5.78
N ASP A 276 12.64 -8.88 -6.41
CA ASP A 276 13.96 -8.70 -5.81
C ASP A 276 14.19 -7.27 -5.29
N VAL A 277 13.75 -6.25 -6.04
CA VAL A 277 13.91 -4.83 -5.69
C VAL A 277 12.61 -4.12 -5.32
N ARG A 278 11.46 -4.82 -5.38
CA ARG A 278 10.15 -4.22 -5.13
C ARG A 278 10.04 -3.52 -3.77
N ALA A 279 10.69 -4.07 -2.74
CA ALA A 279 10.64 -3.52 -1.38
C ALA A 279 11.19 -2.09 -1.29
N ILE A 280 12.04 -1.67 -2.24
CA ILE A 280 12.67 -0.35 -2.27
C ILE A 280 12.14 0.55 -3.40
N THR A 281 11.62 -0.02 -4.49
CA THR A 281 11.09 0.76 -5.62
C THR A 281 9.61 1.08 -5.50
N ASP A 282 8.88 0.36 -4.66
CA ASP A 282 7.46 0.59 -4.35
C ASP A 282 7.34 1.31 -3.00
N THR A 283 7.17 2.64 -3.03
CA THR A 283 7.18 3.48 -1.82
C THR A 283 6.09 3.11 -0.79
N GLY A 284 5.00 2.48 -1.24
CA GLY A 284 3.95 1.93 -0.37
C GLY A 284 4.36 0.65 0.38
N ARG A 285 5.46 0.02 -0.01
CA ARG A 285 5.98 -1.24 0.54
C ARG A 285 7.27 -1.07 1.34
N TYR A 286 7.71 0.16 1.63
CA TYR A 286 8.83 0.37 2.56
C TYR A 286 8.56 -0.34 3.88
N LYS A 287 9.58 -0.99 4.45
CA LYS A 287 9.44 -1.81 5.66
C LYS A 287 8.81 -1.05 6.82
N ASP A 288 9.06 0.25 6.94
CA ASP A 288 8.42 1.08 7.95
C ASP A 288 6.95 1.31 7.63
N ASN A 289 6.57 1.47 6.36
CA ASN A 289 5.17 1.48 5.93
C ASN A 289 4.49 0.11 6.13
N LEU A 290 5.24 -1.01 6.05
CA LEU A 290 4.73 -2.37 6.25
C LEU A 290 4.63 -2.82 7.72
N LYS A 291 5.59 -2.44 8.60
CA LYS A 291 5.52 -2.67 10.06
C LYS A 291 4.28 -2.04 10.68
N ARG A 292 3.71 -1.04 10.00
CA ARG A 292 2.56 -0.25 10.42
C ARG A 292 1.21 -0.90 10.11
N TYR A 293 1.15 -2.11 9.54
CA TYR A 293 -0.14 -2.78 9.24
C TYR A 293 -0.96 -3.19 10.48
N THR A 294 -0.37 -3.20 11.69
CA THR A 294 -1.08 -3.48 12.94
C THR A 294 -1.65 -2.23 13.62
N GLN A 295 -1.29 -1.03 13.15
CA GLN A 295 -1.82 0.23 13.63
C GLN A 295 -2.35 1.02 12.46
N ASP A 296 -3.67 1.12 12.36
CA ASP A 296 -4.27 1.71 11.17
C ASP A 296 -4.14 3.23 11.18
N ARG A 297 -3.03 3.73 10.60
CA ARG A 297 -2.73 5.17 10.51
C ARG A 297 -3.87 5.99 9.91
N ARG A 298 -4.76 5.36 9.13
CA ARG A 298 -5.89 6.03 8.49
C ARG A 298 -6.85 6.63 9.52
N VAL A 299 -6.88 6.11 10.75
CA VAL A 299 -7.67 6.72 11.82
C VAL A 299 -7.20 8.15 12.12
N TYR A 300 -5.88 8.40 12.04
CA TYR A 300 -5.29 9.72 12.24
C TYR A 300 -5.50 10.60 11.01
N GLU A 301 -5.26 10.03 9.82
CA GLU A 301 -5.37 10.75 8.54
C GLU A 301 -6.81 11.18 8.21
N MET A 302 -7.80 10.40 8.63
CA MET A 302 -9.22 10.64 8.37
C MET A 302 -9.94 11.28 9.56
N TRP A 303 -9.21 11.59 10.64
CA TRP A 303 -9.78 12.18 11.86
C TRP A 303 -10.97 11.35 12.38
N SER A 304 -10.80 10.03 12.38
CA SER A 304 -11.86 9.07 12.73
C SER A 304 -11.96 8.90 14.25
N GLY A 305 -13.20 8.76 14.73
CA GLY A 305 -13.51 8.42 16.12
C GLY A 305 -13.34 6.92 16.42
N GLY A 306 -13.86 6.51 17.57
CA GLY A 306 -13.79 5.13 18.06
C GLY A 306 -12.50 4.78 18.81
N ASN A 307 -12.55 3.67 19.56
CA ASN A 307 -11.42 3.15 20.31
C ASN A 307 -10.42 2.44 19.38
N TRP A 308 -9.65 3.24 18.67
CA TRP A 308 -8.72 2.80 17.63
C TRP A 308 -7.69 1.81 18.13
N LYS A 309 -7.26 1.94 19.39
CA LYS A 309 -6.29 1.02 20.00
C LYS A 309 -6.89 -0.36 20.21
N MET A 310 -8.13 -0.43 20.67
CA MET A 310 -8.86 -1.69 20.83
C MET A 310 -9.13 -2.33 19.47
N ALA A 311 -9.48 -1.54 18.46
CA ALA A 311 -9.67 -2.01 17.09
C ALA A 311 -8.38 -2.59 16.49
N ASP A 312 -7.24 -1.91 16.65
CA ASP A 312 -5.92 -2.41 16.23
C ASP A 312 -5.54 -3.74 16.90
N ARG A 313 -5.89 -3.91 18.18
CA ARG A 313 -5.65 -5.18 18.91
C ARG A 313 -6.55 -6.31 18.45
N LEU A 314 -7.81 -6.02 18.15
CA LEU A 314 -8.70 -7.02 17.58
C LEU A 314 -8.22 -7.43 16.18
N TYR A 315 -7.84 -6.45 15.35
CA TYR A 315 -7.25 -6.69 14.02
C TYR A 315 -6.04 -7.63 14.12
N ALA A 316 -5.10 -7.33 15.03
CA ALA A 316 -3.93 -8.19 15.26
C ALA A 316 -4.33 -9.61 15.73
N THR A 317 -5.42 -9.74 16.50
CA THR A 317 -5.96 -11.02 16.95
C THR A 317 -6.52 -11.85 15.79
N PHE A 318 -7.23 -11.25 14.85
CA PHE A 318 -7.65 -11.91 13.60
C PHE A 318 -6.46 -12.43 12.80
N VAL A 319 -5.46 -11.57 12.56
CA VAL A 319 -4.27 -11.91 11.77
C VAL A 319 -3.49 -13.06 12.41
N LYS A 320 -3.36 -13.06 13.75
CA LYS A 320 -2.74 -14.17 14.51
C LYS A 320 -3.45 -15.51 14.28
N ASN A 321 -4.74 -15.49 14.00
CA ASN A 321 -5.56 -16.68 13.70
C ASN A 321 -5.69 -16.96 12.20
N GLY A 322 -4.89 -16.31 11.34
CA GLY A 322 -4.85 -16.57 9.90
C GLY A 322 -6.05 -16.00 9.12
N VAL A 323 -6.84 -15.12 9.73
CA VAL A 323 -8.02 -14.48 9.12
C VAL A 323 -7.68 -13.05 8.72
N SER A 324 -8.20 -12.59 7.58
CA SER A 324 -8.04 -11.22 7.10
C SER A 324 -9.27 -10.41 7.51
N PRO A 325 -9.19 -9.52 8.52
CA PRO A 325 -10.32 -8.72 8.94
C PRO A 325 -10.57 -7.54 7.98
N ASP A 326 -11.82 -7.32 7.60
CA ASP A 326 -12.28 -6.17 6.82
C ASP A 326 -13.06 -5.18 7.69
N HIS A 327 -12.95 -3.89 7.37
CA HIS A 327 -13.65 -2.81 8.06
C HIS A 327 -15.12 -2.75 7.62
N ILE A 328 -16.04 -3.03 8.53
CA ILE A 328 -17.48 -2.77 8.34
C ILE A 328 -17.69 -1.27 8.52
N GLY A 329 -17.87 -0.54 7.41
CA GLY A 329 -17.84 0.92 7.38
C GLY A 329 -16.40 1.45 7.30
N PRO A 330 -15.86 1.67 6.09
CA PRO A 330 -14.48 2.15 5.94
C PRO A 330 -14.28 3.57 6.48
N MET A 331 -13.20 3.81 7.24
CA MET A 331 -12.83 5.15 7.76
C MET A 331 -12.73 6.22 6.67
N SER A 332 -12.35 5.84 5.45
CA SER A 332 -12.31 6.75 4.29
C SER A 332 -13.68 7.30 3.87
N LEU A 333 -14.76 6.82 4.50
CA LEU A 333 -16.13 7.30 4.33
C LEU A 333 -16.64 8.03 5.59
N GLY A 334 -15.82 8.20 6.63
CA GLY A 334 -16.18 8.90 7.87
C GLY A 334 -16.57 8.00 9.05
N PHE A 335 -16.61 6.68 8.85
CA PHE A 335 -16.88 5.72 9.93
C PHE A 335 -15.78 5.68 11.00
N ALA A 336 -16.15 5.27 12.21
CA ALA A 336 -15.26 5.15 13.36
C ALA A 336 -14.36 3.90 13.24
N HIS A 337 -13.14 3.95 13.78
CA HIS A 337 -12.28 2.77 13.89
C HIS A 337 -12.65 1.99 15.15
N ARG A 338 -13.63 1.10 15.02
CA ARG A 338 -14.22 0.35 16.12
C ARG A 338 -13.73 -1.10 16.16
N PRO A 339 -13.73 -1.76 17.35
CA PRO A 339 -13.30 -3.15 17.51
C PRO A 339 -14.37 -4.15 17.04
N LYS A 340 -14.75 -4.05 15.76
CA LYS A 340 -15.66 -4.97 15.08
C LYS A 340 -15.29 -5.03 13.60
N PHE A 341 -15.00 -6.23 13.11
CA PHE A 341 -14.54 -6.47 11.74
C PHE A 341 -15.31 -7.62 11.12
N GLN A 342 -15.41 -7.62 9.79
CA GLN A 342 -15.91 -8.75 9.04
C GLN A 342 -14.76 -9.75 8.84
N PRO A 343 -14.88 -11.02 9.27
CA PRO A 343 -13.92 -12.07 8.96
C PRO A 343 -13.94 -12.36 7.45
N MET A 344 -12.78 -12.28 6.77
CA MET A 344 -12.64 -12.58 5.34
C MET A 344 -11.33 -13.33 5.06
N THR A 345 -11.19 -13.86 3.84
CA THR A 345 -9.89 -14.22 3.28
C THR A 345 -9.15 -13.00 2.74
N ALA A 346 -7.83 -13.10 2.57
CA ALA A 346 -7.03 -12.02 2.00
C ALA A 346 -7.49 -11.62 0.57
N ASN A 347 -7.92 -12.61 -0.22
CA ASN A 347 -8.40 -12.39 -1.58
C ASN A 347 -9.74 -11.63 -1.60
N GLU A 348 -10.68 -12.01 -0.73
CA GLU A 348 -11.98 -11.35 -0.64
C GLU A 348 -11.85 -9.91 -0.13
N ASN A 349 -11.02 -9.70 0.91
CA ASN A 349 -10.74 -8.37 1.46
C ASN A 349 -10.11 -7.45 0.38
N SER A 350 -9.10 -7.96 -0.35
CA SER A 350 -8.48 -7.22 -1.45
C SER A 350 -9.45 -6.91 -2.59
N ALA A 351 -10.45 -7.76 -2.84
CA ALA A 351 -11.45 -7.56 -3.89
C ALA A 351 -12.52 -6.52 -3.50
N LYS A 352 -12.94 -6.49 -2.22
CA LYS A 352 -13.95 -5.56 -1.70
C LYS A 352 -13.45 -4.11 -1.66
N GLY A 353 -12.23 -3.88 -1.21
CA GLY A 353 -11.62 -2.55 -1.13
C GLY A 353 -12.35 -1.64 -0.13
N ASN A 354 -12.74 -0.43 -0.55
CA ASN A 354 -13.40 0.56 0.33
C ASN A 354 -14.89 0.78 0.01
N ARG A 355 -15.55 -0.24 -0.54
CA ARG A 355 -16.97 -0.18 -0.91
C ARG A 355 -17.80 -0.88 0.16
N MET A 356 -18.89 -0.23 0.58
CA MET A 356 -19.90 -0.89 1.41
C MET A 356 -20.89 -1.63 0.52
N THR A 357 -21.26 -2.83 0.94
CA THR A 357 -22.42 -3.59 0.44
C THR A 357 -23.67 -3.19 1.21
N TYR A 358 -24.84 -3.58 0.71
CA TYR A 358 -26.11 -3.40 1.41
C TYR A 358 -26.10 -4.11 2.77
N SER A 359 -25.51 -5.31 2.83
CA SER A 359 -25.33 -6.04 4.08
C SER A 359 -24.46 -5.29 5.09
N ASP A 360 -23.41 -4.60 4.64
CA ASP A 360 -22.59 -3.77 5.52
C ASP A 360 -23.42 -2.61 6.10
N VAL A 361 -24.25 -1.96 5.27
CA VAL A 361 -25.13 -0.85 5.71
C VAL A 361 -26.16 -1.32 6.73
N GLN A 362 -26.81 -2.46 6.51
CA GLN A 362 -27.76 -3.04 7.48
C GLN A 362 -27.07 -3.33 8.82
N LEU A 363 -25.90 -3.97 8.77
CA LEU A 363 -25.14 -4.27 9.98
C LEU A 363 -24.74 -3.01 10.75
N LEU A 364 -24.37 -1.93 10.05
CA LEU A 364 -24.05 -0.64 10.67
C LEU A 364 -25.28 0.00 11.33
N ILE A 365 -26.47 -0.11 10.70
CA ILE A 365 -27.73 0.39 11.28
C ILE A 365 -28.11 -0.43 12.52
N ASP A 366 -28.01 -1.75 12.45
CA ASP A 366 -28.32 -2.64 13.57
C ASP A 366 -27.39 -2.36 14.75
N ASP A 367 -26.10 -2.19 14.49
CA ASP A 367 -25.12 -1.86 15.53
C ASP A 367 -25.40 -0.50 16.16
N GLU A 368 -25.71 0.52 15.36
CA GLU A 368 -26.10 1.83 15.87
C GLU A 368 -27.37 1.76 16.73
N ASN A 369 -28.36 0.94 16.33
CA ASN A 369 -29.59 0.71 17.11
C ASN A 369 -29.32 -0.01 18.44
N THR A 370 -28.26 -0.80 18.54
CA THR A 370 -27.80 -1.42 19.80
C THR A 370 -26.98 -0.47 20.68
N GLY A 371 -26.70 0.75 20.19
CA GLY A 371 -25.96 1.78 20.91
C GLY A 371 -24.47 1.88 20.53
N ASP A 372 -24.00 1.16 19.51
CA ASP A 372 -22.62 1.27 19.06
C ASP A 372 -22.37 2.60 18.33
N GLU A 373 -21.24 3.24 18.62
CA GLU A 373 -20.74 4.36 17.82
C GLU A 373 -20.13 3.85 16.51
N VAL A 374 -20.95 3.78 15.45
CA VAL A 374 -20.50 3.29 14.14
C VAL A 374 -19.82 4.38 13.30
N ILE A 375 -20.17 5.65 13.51
CA ILE A 375 -19.72 6.77 12.69
C ILE A 375 -19.15 7.91 13.51
N THR A 376 -18.10 8.54 12.99
CA THR A 376 -17.49 9.72 13.64
C THR A 376 -18.44 10.92 13.56
N TRP A 377 -18.49 11.71 14.64
CA TRP A 377 -19.39 12.86 14.79
C TRP A 377 -19.47 13.79 13.56
N HIS A 378 -18.34 14.08 12.90
CA HIS A 378 -18.30 15.00 11.75
C HIS A 378 -19.02 14.47 10.52
N SER A 379 -19.18 13.15 10.41
CA SER A 379 -19.85 12.47 9.30
C SER A 379 -21.22 11.91 9.71
N LYS A 380 -21.61 12.03 10.98
CA LYS A 380 -22.90 11.52 11.48
C LYS A 380 -24.10 12.12 10.73
N TYR A 381 -24.05 13.41 10.42
CA TYR A 381 -25.12 14.13 9.70
C TYR A 381 -25.51 13.47 8.36
N ILE A 382 -24.52 13.16 7.52
CA ILE A 382 -24.76 12.53 6.22
C ILE A 382 -25.25 11.09 6.36
N TRP A 383 -24.72 10.35 7.34
CA TRP A 383 -25.17 8.98 7.62
C TRP A 383 -26.62 8.95 8.07
N ASP A 384 -26.99 9.76 9.05
CA ASP A 384 -28.36 9.78 9.59
C ASP A 384 -29.40 10.14 8.52
N LYS A 385 -29.05 11.04 7.58
CA LYS A 385 -29.93 11.41 6.46
C LYS A 385 -30.11 10.30 5.44
N LEU A 386 -29.06 9.52 5.15
CA LEU A 386 -29.01 8.67 3.96
C LEU A 386 -29.08 7.17 4.25
N LYS A 387 -28.72 6.72 5.46
CA LYS A 387 -28.65 5.28 5.81
C LYS A 387 -29.94 4.52 5.51
N ASN A 388 -31.09 5.15 5.79
CA ASN A 388 -32.41 4.56 5.57
C ASN A 388 -32.92 4.65 4.13
N LYS A 389 -32.17 5.27 3.22
CA LYS A 389 -32.50 5.34 1.78
C LYS A 389 -31.89 4.19 0.97
N VAL A 390 -31.04 3.37 1.59
CA VAL A 390 -30.33 2.27 0.94
C VAL A 390 -31.22 1.02 0.90
N ASN A 391 -31.49 0.48 -0.28
CA ASN A 391 -32.29 -0.74 -0.44
C ASN A 391 -31.53 -1.90 -1.10
N ASN A 392 -30.35 -1.63 -1.68
CA ASN A 392 -29.54 -2.59 -2.42
C ASN A 392 -28.07 -2.14 -2.55
N ASP A 393 -27.21 -2.98 -3.14
CA ASP A 393 -25.78 -2.69 -3.31
C ASP A 393 -25.49 -1.47 -4.20
N THR A 394 -26.38 -1.13 -5.13
CA THR A 394 -26.22 0.07 -5.97
C THR A 394 -26.40 1.33 -5.13
N ASP A 395 -27.40 1.35 -4.25
CA ASP A 395 -27.61 2.43 -3.31
C ASP A 395 -26.46 2.52 -2.30
N ALA A 396 -25.93 1.38 -1.83
CA ALA A 396 -24.80 1.35 -0.90
C ALA A 396 -23.51 1.91 -1.55
N LEU A 397 -23.30 1.63 -2.84
CA LEU A 397 -22.22 2.22 -3.62
C LEU A 397 -22.41 3.73 -3.81
N LYS A 398 -23.64 4.19 -4.07
CA LYS A 398 -23.98 5.61 -4.16
C LYS A 398 -23.71 6.34 -2.85
N LEU A 399 -24.18 5.79 -1.73
CA LEU A 399 -23.90 6.27 -0.38
C LEU A 399 -22.40 6.38 -0.12
N SER A 400 -21.65 5.33 -0.45
CA SER A 400 -20.19 5.32 -0.31
C SER A 400 -19.53 6.46 -1.09
N GLY A 401 -20.05 6.81 -2.27
CA GLY A 401 -19.57 7.95 -3.05
C GLY A 401 -19.83 9.30 -2.37
N LEU A 402 -21.05 9.51 -1.87
CA LEU A 402 -21.47 10.74 -1.20
C LEU A 402 -20.75 10.95 0.14
N MET A 403 -20.63 9.90 0.96
CA MET A 403 -19.91 9.92 2.23
C MET A 403 -18.42 10.23 2.04
N ARG A 404 -17.78 9.65 1.02
CA ARG A 404 -16.38 9.98 0.68
C ARG A 404 -16.23 11.46 0.34
N LYS A 405 -17.14 12.00 -0.47
CA LYS A 405 -17.12 13.43 -0.82
C LYS A 405 -17.33 14.30 0.42
N ASN A 406 -18.25 13.92 1.30
CA ASN A 406 -18.48 14.62 2.57
C ASN A 406 -17.23 14.66 3.45
N LEU A 407 -16.58 13.50 3.67
CA LEU A 407 -15.33 13.45 4.43
C LEU A 407 -14.24 14.35 3.83
N HIS A 408 -14.15 14.43 2.49
CA HIS A 408 -13.23 15.36 1.86
C HIS A 408 -13.54 16.83 2.19
N HIS A 409 -14.82 17.23 2.24
CA HIS A 409 -15.19 18.57 2.66
C HIS A 409 -14.83 18.83 4.13
N VAL A 410 -15.09 17.87 5.02
CA VAL A 410 -14.70 17.95 6.44
C VAL A 410 -13.19 18.20 6.59
N LEU A 411 -12.36 17.39 5.93
CA LEU A 411 -10.90 17.52 6.02
C LEU A 411 -10.39 18.83 5.44
N ILE A 412 -11.10 19.42 4.47
CA ILE A 412 -10.76 20.74 3.93
C ILE A 412 -11.10 21.84 4.94
N VAL A 413 -12.25 21.77 5.61
CA VAL A 413 -12.60 22.71 6.70
C VAL A 413 -11.54 22.63 7.81
N PHE A 414 -11.15 21.42 8.24
CA PHE A 414 -10.06 21.25 9.21
C PHE A 414 -8.73 21.82 8.72
N SER A 415 -8.40 21.62 7.44
CA SER A 415 -7.20 22.20 6.84
C SER A 415 -7.20 23.73 6.92
N MET A 416 -8.32 24.38 6.58
CA MET A 416 -8.45 25.84 6.65
C MET A 416 -8.30 26.37 8.08
N ILE A 417 -8.90 25.68 9.06
CA ILE A 417 -8.75 26.01 10.48
C ILE A 417 -7.28 25.89 10.92
N ASN A 418 -6.59 24.82 10.50
CA ASN A 418 -5.19 24.59 10.82
C ASN A 418 -4.26 25.64 10.18
N GLU A 419 -4.48 25.99 8.91
CA GLU A 419 -3.72 27.03 8.19
C GLU A 419 -3.82 28.41 8.85
N LYS A 420 -4.94 28.68 9.53
CA LYS A 420 -5.16 29.91 10.31
C LYS A 420 -4.57 29.88 11.70
N GLY A 421 -3.89 28.81 12.08
CA GLY A 421 -3.17 28.70 13.35
C GLY A 421 -4.01 28.19 14.51
N HIS A 422 -5.27 27.78 14.30
CA HIS A 422 -6.14 27.27 15.35
C HIS A 422 -5.96 25.78 15.62
N ARG A 423 -4.69 25.34 15.72
CA ARG A 423 -4.32 23.95 15.96
C ARG A 423 -4.93 23.38 17.25
N ALA A 424 -4.85 24.14 18.34
CA ALA A 424 -5.36 23.71 19.66
C ALA A 424 -6.86 23.40 19.64
N PHE A 425 -7.64 24.15 18.85
CA PHE A 425 -9.06 23.87 18.66
C PHE A 425 -9.30 22.52 17.96
N LEU A 426 -8.43 22.10 17.03
CA LEU A 426 -8.58 20.81 16.35
C LEU A 426 -8.11 19.63 17.21
N GLU A 427 -7.11 19.83 18.08
CA GLU A 427 -6.54 18.78 18.92
C GLU A 427 -7.59 18.09 19.82
N GLN A 428 -8.65 18.81 20.20
CA GLN A 428 -9.75 18.27 21.01
C GLN A 428 -10.54 17.13 20.32
N PHE A 429 -10.47 17.03 18.99
CA PHE A 429 -11.17 16.00 18.23
C PHE A 429 -10.36 14.70 18.09
N LEU A 430 -9.11 14.72 18.55
CA LEU A 430 -8.25 13.54 18.56
C LEU A 430 -8.38 12.85 19.92
N ASN A 431 -8.27 11.52 19.91
CA ASN A 431 -8.35 10.71 21.13
C ASN A 431 -6.99 10.07 21.42
N PRO A 432 -5.95 10.86 21.78
CA PRO A 432 -4.60 10.34 22.00
C PRO A 432 -4.53 9.41 23.21
N ASP A 433 -5.45 9.54 24.16
CA ASP A 433 -5.47 8.81 25.42
C ASP A 433 -5.55 7.29 25.23
N TYR A 434 -6.17 6.83 24.14
CA TYR A 434 -6.16 5.41 23.78
C TYR A 434 -4.74 4.83 23.60
N SER A 435 -3.72 5.67 23.37
CA SER A 435 -2.30 5.25 23.32
C SER A 435 -1.81 4.68 24.66
N TYR A 436 -2.44 5.07 25.77
CA TYR A 436 -2.14 4.62 27.13
C TYR A 436 -2.97 3.40 27.56
N SER A 437 -3.67 2.77 26.61
CA SER A 437 -4.42 1.54 26.85
C SER A 437 -3.90 0.40 25.98
N ASP A 438 -4.07 -0.82 26.47
CA ASP A 438 -3.95 -2.06 25.72
C ASP A 438 -5.16 -2.93 25.98
N TYR A 439 -5.40 -3.92 25.12
CA TYR A 439 -6.59 -4.76 25.18
C TYR A 439 -6.26 -6.20 24.83
N GLU A 440 -6.81 -7.12 25.63
CA GLU A 440 -6.76 -8.56 25.38
C GLU A 440 -8.18 -9.11 25.18
N PHE A 441 -8.39 -9.90 24.12
CA PHE A 441 -9.70 -10.45 23.76
C PHE A 441 -9.81 -11.91 24.23
N ILE A 442 -10.71 -12.16 25.18
CA ILE A 442 -10.93 -13.50 25.76
C ILE A 442 -12.04 -14.23 25.02
N GLY A 443 -11.79 -15.49 24.68
CA GLY A 443 -12.76 -16.32 23.96
C GLY A 443 -13.06 -15.83 22.54
N PHE A 444 -12.08 -15.21 21.89
CA PHE A 444 -12.19 -14.77 20.50
C PHE A 444 -12.49 -15.94 19.55
N ASN A 445 -13.49 -15.75 18.68
CA ASN A 445 -13.85 -16.68 17.63
C ASN A 445 -13.45 -16.10 16.25
N PRO A 446 -12.46 -16.70 15.55
CA PRO A 446 -11.97 -16.18 14.28
C PRO A 446 -12.98 -16.26 13.13
N GLU A 447 -13.97 -17.15 13.20
CA GLU A 447 -14.98 -17.32 12.14
C GLU A 447 -16.06 -16.24 12.16
N THR A 448 -16.34 -15.68 13.34
CA THR A 448 -17.42 -14.71 13.54
C THR A 448 -16.91 -13.33 13.93
N GLY A 449 -15.68 -13.24 14.43
CA GLY A 449 -15.11 -12.01 15.00
C GLY A 449 -15.58 -11.68 16.41
N GLY A 450 -16.50 -12.48 16.96
CA GLY A 450 -17.01 -12.30 18.31
C GLY A 450 -16.00 -12.70 19.38
N TYR A 451 -16.15 -12.13 20.57
CA TYR A 451 -15.35 -12.44 21.75
C TYR A 451 -16.26 -12.39 22.99
N LYS A 452 -15.86 -13.08 24.06
CA LYS A 452 -16.65 -13.15 25.30
C LYS A 452 -16.41 -11.97 26.21
N ASP A 453 -15.16 -11.53 26.30
CA ASP A 453 -14.75 -10.45 27.20
C ASP A 453 -13.49 -9.75 26.67
N VAL A 454 -13.25 -8.53 27.16
CA VAL A 454 -12.10 -7.69 26.82
C VAL A 454 -11.47 -7.18 28.09
N ILE A 455 -10.19 -7.50 28.28
CA ILE A 455 -9.43 -7.06 29.45
C ILE A 455 -8.63 -5.82 29.05
N PRO A 456 -8.97 -4.62 29.56
CA PRO A 456 -8.16 -3.42 29.35
C PRO A 456 -6.94 -3.43 30.27
N LYS A 457 -5.81 -2.95 29.75
CA LYS A 457 -4.57 -2.74 30.50
C LYS A 457 -4.08 -1.32 30.31
N LYS A 458 -3.91 -0.57 31.41
CA LYS A 458 -3.28 0.75 31.34
C LYS A 458 -1.77 0.58 31.06
N LEU A 459 -1.26 1.38 30.14
CA LEU A 459 0.14 1.47 29.78
C LEU A 459 0.67 2.85 30.15
N GLU A 460 1.90 2.91 30.62
CA GLU A 460 2.62 4.16 30.89
C GLU A 460 4.07 3.99 30.45
N GLY A 461 4.68 5.06 29.95
CA GLY A 461 6.07 5.04 29.49
C GLY A 461 6.34 5.95 28.29
N GLN A 462 7.62 6.05 27.93
CA GLN A 462 8.07 6.92 26.83
C GLN A 462 7.51 6.48 25.46
N ASN A 463 7.32 5.17 25.24
CA ASN A 463 6.77 4.65 23.98
C ASN A 463 5.34 5.16 23.72
N GLN A 464 4.54 5.32 24.76
CA GLN A 464 3.16 5.80 24.69
C GLN A 464 3.14 7.29 24.40
N LYS A 465 4.02 8.07 25.05
CA LYS A 465 4.23 9.49 24.72
C LYS A 465 4.64 9.68 23.26
N ASN A 466 5.60 8.90 22.78
CA ASN A 466 6.05 8.94 21.38
C ASN A 466 4.91 8.60 20.42
N ASN A 467 4.02 7.66 20.77
CA ASN A 467 2.85 7.33 19.95
C ASN A 467 1.83 8.47 19.90
N VAL A 468 1.62 9.18 21.02
CA VAL A 468 0.76 10.37 21.07
C VAL A 468 1.32 11.49 20.20
N GLU A 469 2.60 11.83 20.36
CA GLU A 469 3.28 12.84 19.54
C GLU A 469 3.18 12.51 18.05
N ARG A 470 3.39 11.23 17.71
CA ARG A 470 3.26 10.72 16.35
C ARG A 470 1.82 10.81 15.82
N TYR A 471 0.82 10.51 16.64
CA TYR A 471 -0.59 10.65 16.25
C TYR A 471 -0.85 12.10 15.85
N PHE A 472 -0.58 13.06 16.74
CA PHE A 472 -0.75 14.48 16.42
C PHE A 472 0.00 14.87 15.15
N ARG A 473 1.29 14.49 15.04
CA ARG A 473 2.09 14.80 13.86
C ARG A 473 1.44 14.30 12.57
N ILE A 474 1.04 13.04 12.49
CA ILE A 474 0.43 12.45 11.27
C ILE A 474 -0.91 13.12 10.94
N ALA A 475 -1.76 13.37 11.95
CA ALA A 475 -3.06 13.99 11.73
C ALA A 475 -2.92 15.39 11.09
N PHE A 476 -1.97 16.20 11.58
CA PHE A 476 -1.72 17.55 11.07
C PHE A 476 -0.90 17.58 9.78
N GLU A 477 0.11 16.72 9.61
CA GLU A 477 0.79 16.52 8.31
C GLU A 477 -0.23 16.22 7.22
N LYS A 478 -1.25 15.42 7.54
CA LYS A 478 -2.29 15.09 6.57
C LYS A 478 -3.11 16.31 6.15
N LEU A 479 -3.44 17.21 7.07
CA LEU A 479 -4.15 18.44 6.73
C LEU A 479 -3.33 19.31 5.78
N VAL A 480 -2.02 19.46 6.03
CA VAL A 480 -1.11 20.20 5.13
C VAL A 480 -1.06 19.55 3.73
N GLU A 481 -0.94 18.22 3.65
CA GLU A 481 -1.03 17.51 2.35
C GLU A 481 -2.37 17.73 1.62
N TYR A 482 -3.45 18.00 2.35
CA TYR A 482 -4.77 18.27 1.79
C TYR A 482 -4.86 19.68 1.20
N ALA A 483 -4.19 20.67 1.80
CA ALA A 483 -4.06 22.05 1.33
C ALA A 483 -3.22 22.21 0.05
N ASP A 484 -2.10 21.48 -0.06
CA ASP A 484 -1.10 21.65 -1.12
C ASP A 484 -1.50 21.08 -2.49
N LYS A 485 -2.64 20.41 -2.60
CA LYS A 485 -3.12 19.85 -3.87
C LYS A 485 -3.82 20.93 -4.69
N ASP A 486 -3.05 21.64 -5.54
CA ASP A 486 -3.45 22.77 -6.40
C ASP A 486 -4.82 22.66 -7.10
N ASN A 487 -5.29 21.45 -7.44
CA ASN A 487 -6.62 21.25 -8.05
C ASN A 487 -7.82 21.43 -7.11
N ARG A 488 -7.62 21.72 -5.82
CA ARG A 488 -8.69 21.80 -4.81
C ARG A 488 -9.01 23.22 -4.35
N LYS A 489 -8.29 24.25 -4.80
CA LYS A 489 -8.47 25.63 -4.33
C LYS A 489 -9.64 26.39 -4.97
N ASN A 490 -10.20 25.90 -6.08
CA ASN A 490 -11.27 26.58 -6.80
C ASN A 490 -12.59 25.79 -6.73
N LYS A 491 -13.47 26.19 -5.80
CA LYS A 491 -14.85 25.69 -5.56
C LYS A 491 -14.96 24.22 -5.09
N ILE A 492 -14.68 24.01 -3.80
CA ILE A 492 -14.74 22.70 -3.13
C ILE A 492 -16.18 22.23 -2.92
N TRP A 493 -17.04 23.14 -2.46
CA TRP A 493 -18.49 23.01 -2.40
C TRP A 493 -19.09 24.20 -3.15
N GLU A 494 -20.15 23.98 -3.93
CA GLU A 494 -20.82 25.05 -4.70
C GLU A 494 -21.84 25.79 -3.83
N SER A 495 -21.41 26.31 -2.68
CA SER A 495 -22.26 27.04 -1.73
C SER A 495 -21.52 28.21 -1.09
N GLU A 496 -21.91 29.42 -1.45
CA GLU A 496 -21.40 30.66 -0.84
C GLU A 496 -21.78 30.75 0.65
N ALA A 497 -22.97 30.25 1.01
CA ALA A 497 -23.42 30.21 2.40
C ALA A 497 -22.47 29.40 3.30
N ILE A 498 -21.99 28.25 2.82
CA ILE A 498 -21.03 27.43 3.56
C ILE A 498 -19.68 28.14 3.67
N THR A 499 -19.22 28.77 2.59
CA THR A 499 -17.98 29.56 2.63
C THR A 499 -18.05 30.69 3.66
N THR A 500 -19.18 31.39 3.72
CA THR A 500 -19.41 32.43 4.74
C THR A 500 -19.37 31.85 6.16
N LYS A 501 -20.02 30.72 6.41
CA LYS A 501 -19.97 30.06 7.72
C LYS A 501 -18.56 29.59 8.09
N VAL A 502 -17.77 29.08 7.14
CA VAL A 502 -16.37 28.71 7.41
C VAL A 502 -15.56 29.94 7.82
N ASN A 503 -15.73 31.08 7.14
CA ASN A 503 -15.05 32.31 7.56
C ASN A 503 -15.50 32.78 8.95
N GLN A 504 -16.80 32.68 9.26
CA GLN A 504 -17.31 32.99 10.59
C GLN A 504 -16.74 32.08 11.68
N VAL A 505 -16.52 30.78 11.40
CA VAL A 505 -15.81 29.89 12.33
C VAL A 505 -14.41 30.43 12.62
N LEU A 506 -13.67 30.85 11.59
CA LEU A 506 -12.34 31.43 11.76
C LEU A 506 -12.38 32.71 12.59
N ASP A 507 -13.31 33.61 12.30
CA ASP A 507 -13.49 34.86 13.06
C ASP A 507 -13.82 34.59 14.55
N LEU A 508 -14.63 33.56 14.83
CA LEU A 508 -14.95 33.14 16.20
C LEU A 508 -13.73 32.55 16.91
N LEU A 509 -12.89 31.78 16.20
CA LEU A 509 -11.67 31.22 16.76
C LEU A 509 -10.60 32.30 17.00
N ASP A 510 -10.49 33.30 16.12
CA ASP A 510 -9.67 34.50 16.34
C ASP A 510 -10.12 35.29 17.58
N ALA A 511 -11.42 35.26 17.88
CA ALA A 511 -12.01 35.86 19.09
C ALA A 511 -12.02 34.92 20.31
N GLU A 512 -11.35 33.76 20.25
CA GLU A 512 -11.27 32.74 21.31
C GLU A 512 -12.65 32.17 21.76
N LYS A 513 -13.67 32.26 20.90
CA LYS A 513 -15.04 31.77 21.16
C LYS A 513 -15.21 30.33 20.69
N ASN A 514 -14.47 29.40 21.31
CA ASN A 514 -14.39 28.00 20.88
C ASN A 514 -15.75 27.28 20.85
N ASP A 515 -16.64 27.50 21.82
CA ASP A 515 -17.95 26.83 21.88
C ASP A 515 -18.89 27.29 20.76
N GLU A 516 -18.88 28.60 20.45
CA GLU A 516 -19.64 29.18 19.34
C GLU A 516 -19.09 28.66 18.00
N ALA A 517 -17.76 28.61 17.86
CA ALA A 517 -17.08 28.06 16.68
C ALA A 517 -17.42 26.58 16.47
N LEU A 518 -17.43 25.77 17.53
CA LEU A 518 -17.82 24.36 17.48
C LEU A 518 -19.27 24.19 17.04
N THR A 519 -20.19 24.99 17.62
CA THR A 519 -21.60 24.98 17.23
C THR A 519 -21.77 25.29 15.74
N MET A 520 -21.04 26.30 15.24
CA MET A 520 -21.08 26.67 13.83
C MET A 520 -20.43 25.61 12.92
N LEU A 521 -19.38 24.94 13.38
CA LEU A 521 -18.76 23.82 12.67
C LEU A 521 -19.74 22.65 12.48
N HIS A 522 -20.51 22.32 13.51
CA HIS A 522 -21.59 21.34 13.41
C HIS A 522 -22.65 21.75 12.37
N GLN A 523 -23.02 23.04 12.34
CA GLN A 523 -23.95 23.56 11.34
C GLN A 523 -23.40 23.44 9.91
N ILE A 524 -22.10 23.70 9.71
CA ILE A 524 -21.45 23.51 8.40
C ILE A 524 -21.55 22.06 7.94
N PHE A 525 -21.30 21.09 8.82
CA PHE A 525 -21.39 19.67 8.48
C PHE A 525 -22.82 19.23 8.19
N GLN A 526 -23.80 19.80 8.90
CA GLN A 526 -25.21 19.61 8.58
C GLN A 526 -25.55 20.17 7.18
N ASP A 527 -25.14 21.40 6.85
CA ASP A 527 -25.40 21.98 5.53
C ASP A 527 -24.73 21.18 4.39
N LEU A 528 -23.51 20.69 4.61
CA LEU A 528 -22.82 19.82 3.65
C LEU A 528 -23.58 18.51 3.43
N SER A 529 -24.20 17.98 4.49
CA SER A 529 -25.04 16.79 4.40
C SER A 529 -26.34 17.05 3.63
N ASP A 530 -26.92 18.25 3.70
CA ASP A 530 -28.09 18.66 2.89
C ASP A 530 -27.73 18.71 1.39
N ILE A 531 -26.54 19.21 1.06
CA ILE A 531 -26.03 19.16 -0.31
C ILE A 531 -25.84 17.71 -0.77
N ALA A 532 -25.29 16.84 0.07
CA ALA A 532 -25.14 15.43 -0.30
C ALA A 532 -26.50 14.74 -0.49
N GLU A 533 -27.49 15.08 0.33
CA GLU A 533 -28.85 14.55 0.24
C GLU A 533 -29.58 14.97 -1.03
N SER A 534 -29.41 16.22 -1.48
CA SER A 534 -29.97 16.65 -2.78
C SER A 534 -29.34 15.96 -3.99
N ASN A 535 -28.18 15.31 -3.80
CA ASN A 535 -27.49 14.50 -4.80
C ASN A 535 -27.73 12.98 -4.62
N TRP A 536 -28.57 12.58 -3.64
CA TRP A 536 -29.12 11.23 -3.56
C TRP A 536 -30.10 10.96 -4.70
#